data_AF-A0A497LPW1-F1
#
_entry.id   AF-A0A497LPW1-F1
#
_cell.length_a   1.000
_cell.length_b   1.000
_cell.length_c   1.000
_cell.angle_alpha   90.00
_cell.angle_beta   90.00
_cell.angle_gamma   90.00
#
_symmetry.space_group_name_H-M   'P 1'
#
loop_
_entity.id
_entity.type
_entity.pdbx_description
1 polymer ?
#
loop_
_entity_poly.entity_id
_entity_poly.type
_entity_poly.pdbx_seq_one_letter_code
_entity_poly.pdbx_strand_id
1 'polypeptide(L)'
;MLKAKVRGIYTTALTKLLIENGFEIIDPSKPIRERFGLAENTGFPNLKIKDRFDRQGVRAIGDREAIDRFREIVHSSLEDAITRKWPVSLDGIYKGRITGETGGFLLVDIGDAVGKLPKYEASSHGDKVVLVQVERKRIGSKTPLLSTKMKILGRYAILININKIGVSLKIRDVKKRFELYQLGKELAPAGWGIIWRKEAEFQPHETLEEEVKELIEKAERIMEKFETAGAPSIIFEGLYCMDIEFPALSKRRLDEIRGEVSVTLNGHHYYKACGGKVSSALEMAENLLEKGKPLEEVEPLFKKTVEGEYPIEGSPIKIEHVKLSGKILSLGRGIIEEINENNICFRRIFHKPGVYDGLGTRKEPGDTAITNVKIGDWIL
;
A
#
# COMPACT_ATOMS: atom_id res chain seq x y z
N MET A 1 2.34 -19.27 -13.52
CA MET A 1 1.45 -19.08 -12.35
C MET A 1 1.90 -17.82 -11.63
N LEU A 2 0.99 -16.91 -11.29
CA LEU A 2 1.36 -15.66 -10.62
C LEU A 2 1.65 -15.92 -9.13
N LYS A 3 2.67 -15.25 -8.60
CA LYS A 3 3.11 -15.42 -7.21
C LYS A 3 2.67 -14.26 -6.33
N ALA A 4 2.01 -14.55 -5.21
CA ALA A 4 1.53 -13.55 -4.28
C ALA A 4 2.15 -13.69 -2.89
N LYS A 5 2.47 -12.55 -2.27
CA LYS A 5 2.85 -12.44 -0.86
C LYS A 5 1.86 -11.56 -0.13
N VAL A 6 1.15 -12.15 0.83
CA VAL A 6 0.14 -11.46 1.63
C VAL A 6 0.61 -11.31 3.07
N ARG A 7 0.39 -10.13 3.66
CA ARG A 7 0.63 -9.85 5.09
C ARG A 7 -0.43 -8.89 5.62
N GLY A 8 -0.73 -9.00 6.90
CA GLY A 8 -1.64 -8.09 7.59
C GLY A 8 -2.92 -8.76 8.07
N ILE A 9 -3.90 -7.93 8.40
CA ILE A 9 -5.19 -8.30 9.00
C ILE A 9 -5.96 -9.26 8.08
N TYR A 10 -5.99 -8.96 6.79
CA TYR A 10 -6.79 -9.71 5.80
C TYR A 10 -6.08 -10.94 5.22
N THR A 11 -4.95 -11.37 5.81
CA THR A 11 -4.06 -12.37 5.19
C THR A 11 -4.75 -13.68 4.92
N THR A 12 -5.49 -14.23 5.88
CA THR A 12 -6.11 -15.55 5.74
C THR A 12 -7.14 -15.56 4.61
N ALA A 13 -8.09 -14.63 4.62
CA ALA A 13 -9.15 -14.53 3.62
C ALA A 13 -8.60 -14.27 2.21
N LEU A 14 -7.67 -13.32 2.08
CA LEU A 14 -7.08 -13.01 0.78
C LEU A 14 -6.19 -14.15 0.26
N THR A 15 -5.52 -14.90 1.15
CA THR A 15 -4.76 -16.09 0.75
C THR A 15 -5.66 -17.15 0.13
N LYS A 16 -6.82 -17.41 0.75
CA LYS A 16 -7.83 -18.32 0.20
C LYS A 16 -8.29 -17.90 -1.20
N LEU A 17 -8.75 -16.66 -1.33
CA LEU A 17 -9.20 -16.10 -2.62
C LEU A 17 -8.12 -16.21 -3.70
N LEU A 18 -6.87 -15.92 -3.35
CA LEU A 18 -5.75 -16.00 -4.31
C LEU A 18 -5.47 -17.44 -4.76
N ILE A 19 -5.45 -18.40 -3.84
CA ILE A 19 -5.23 -19.82 -4.17
C ILE A 19 -6.32 -20.34 -5.09
N GLU A 20 -7.59 -20.07 -4.78
CA GLU A 20 -8.75 -20.48 -5.58
C GLU A 20 -8.73 -19.89 -7.00
N ASN A 21 -8.07 -18.73 -7.15
CA ASN A 21 -7.89 -18.07 -8.44
C ASN A 21 -6.52 -18.32 -9.07
N GLY A 22 -5.80 -19.36 -8.64
CA GLY A 22 -4.60 -19.86 -9.30
C GLY A 22 -3.32 -19.08 -9.02
N PHE A 23 -3.23 -18.38 -7.89
CA PHE A 23 -1.97 -17.81 -7.41
C PHE A 23 -1.19 -18.80 -6.55
N GLU A 24 0.12 -18.78 -6.70
CA GLU A 24 1.06 -19.45 -5.80
C GLU A 24 1.42 -18.51 -4.65
N ILE A 25 1.33 -18.98 -3.41
CA ILE A 25 1.64 -18.18 -2.23
C ILE A 25 3.11 -18.32 -1.86
N ILE A 26 3.80 -17.19 -1.80
CA ILE A 26 5.24 -17.14 -1.49
C ILE A 26 5.52 -16.48 -0.15
N ASP A 27 6.55 -16.97 0.52
CA ASP A 27 6.90 -16.60 1.89
C ASP A 27 5.65 -16.59 2.79
N PRO A 28 4.89 -17.68 2.92
CA PRO A 28 3.76 -17.75 3.85
C PRO A 28 4.24 -17.69 5.30
N SER A 29 3.49 -17.01 6.18
CA SER A 29 3.77 -17.09 7.63
C SER A 29 3.44 -18.49 8.16
N LYS A 30 3.99 -18.85 9.33
CA LYS A 30 3.70 -20.16 9.97
C LYS A 30 2.20 -20.46 10.08
N PRO A 31 1.34 -19.55 10.59
CA PRO A 31 -0.11 -19.81 10.63
C PRO A 31 -0.75 -20.03 9.26
N ILE A 32 -0.26 -19.34 8.23
CA ILE A 32 -0.78 -19.49 6.86
C ILE A 32 -0.34 -20.83 6.25
N ARG A 33 0.89 -21.28 6.52
CA ARG A 33 1.32 -22.63 6.12
C ARG A 33 0.46 -23.71 6.76
N GLU A 34 0.22 -23.61 8.06
CA GLU A 34 -0.57 -24.59 8.81
C GLU A 34 -2.02 -24.63 8.31
N ARG A 35 -2.66 -23.47 8.11
CA ARG A 35 -4.06 -23.37 7.66
C ARG A 35 -4.29 -23.90 6.24
N PHE A 36 -3.32 -23.73 5.34
CA PHE A 36 -3.47 -24.06 3.93
C PHE A 36 -2.60 -25.23 3.46
N GLY A 37 -1.89 -25.91 4.36
CA GLY A 37 -0.98 -27.01 4.02
C GLY A 37 0.16 -26.60 3.06
N LEU A 38 0.62 -25.35 3.13
CA LEU A 38 1.60 -24.81 2.18
C LEU A 38 3.03 -25.15 2.58
N ALA A 39 3.85 -25.54 1.58
CA ALA A 39 5.27 -25.70 1.75
C ALA A 39 5.98 -24.35 2.00
N GLU A 40 7.19 -24.43 2.57
CA GLU A 40 8.06 -23.25 2.63
C GLU A 40 8.55 -22.92 1.23
N ASN A 41 8.27 -21.69 0.80
CA ASN A 41 8.63 -21.22 -0.53
C ASN A 41 9.18 -19.81 -0.42
N THR A 42 10.43 -19.63 -0.84
CA THR A 42 11.10 -18.34 -0.85
C THR A 42 11.30 -17.89 -2.29
N GLY A 43 10.82 -16.70 -2.61
CA GLY A 43 10.85 -16.20 -3.97
C GLY A 43 10.42 -14.74 -4.06
N PHE A 44 10.42 -14.22 -5.29
CA PHE A 44 9.94 -12.87 -5.58
C PHE A 44 8.46 -12.91 -5.95
N PRO A 45 7.61 -12.12 -5.28
CA PRO A 45 6.19 -12.05 -5.63
C PRO A 45 6.01 -11.18 -6.86
N ASN A 46 5.12 -11.59 -7.76
CA ASN A 46 4.52 -10.69 -8.74
C ASN A 46 3.53 -9.73 -8.06
N LEU A 47 2.94 -10.14 -6.94
CA LEU A 47 1.95 -9.35 -6.19
C LEU A 47 2.26 -9.35 -4.69
N LYS A 48 2.37 -8.16 -4.11
CA LYS A 48 2.56 -7.98 -2.67
C LYS A 48 1.41 -7.20 -2.08
N ILE A 49 0.72 -7.81 -1.13
CA ILE A 49 -0.44 -7.23 -0.46
C ILE A 49 -0.09 -6.99 1.01
N LYS A 50 -0.42 -5.80 1.50
CA LYS A 50 -0.25 -5.39 2.90
C LYS A 50 -1.41 -4.54 3.36
N ASP A 51 -1.66 -4.46 4.66
CA ASP A 51 -2.62 -3.51 5.21
C ASP A 51 -2.30 -2.07 4.78
N ARG A 52 -3.36 -1.30 4.54
CA ARG A 52 -3.27 0.16 4.49
C ARG A 52 -2.93 0.71 5.88
N PHE A 53 -2.45 1.96 5.90
CA PHE A 53 -2.10 2.62 7.16
C PHE A 53 -3.29 2.76 8.11
N ASP A 54 -4.48 3.01 7.57
CA ASP A 54 -5.75 3.12 8.30
C ASP A 54 -6.35 1.76 8.70
N ARG A 55 -5.76 0.64 8.25
CA ARG A 55 -6.24 -0.73 8.46
C ARG A 55 -7.63 -1.03 7.87
N GLN A 56 -8.22 -0.09 7.13
CA GLN A 56 -9.56 -0.22 6.51
C GLN A 56 -9.51 -0.89 5.13
N GLY A 57 -8.46 -1.66 4.87
CA GLY A 57 -8.25 -2.36 3.61
C GLY A 57 -6.78 -2.65 3.38
N VAL A 58 -6.41 -2.87 2.11
CA VAL A 58 -5.07 -3.30 1.73
C VAL A 58 -4.48 -2.47 0.60
N ARG A 59 -3.15 -2.42 0.53
CA ARG A 59 -2.35 -1.91 -0.57
C ARG A 59 -1.72 -3.09 -1.31
N ALA A 60 -2.02 -3.20 -2.59
CA ALA A 60 -1.40 -4.14 -3.51
C ALA A 60 -0.31 -3.43 -4.33
N ILE A 61 0.89 -4.01 -4.39
CA ILE A 61 1.99 -3.57 -5.24
C ILE A 61 2.49 -4.76 -6.04
N GLY A 62 2.55 -4.65 -7.36
CA GLY A 62 2.94 -5.76 -8.21
C GLY A 62 3.07 -5.39 -9.67
N ASP A 63 3.38 -6.39 -10.48
CA ASP A 63 3.42 -6.28 -11.93
C ASP A 63 2.01 -6.00 -12.47
N ARG A 64 1.90 -5.45 -13.69
CA ARG A 64 0.60 -5.04 -14.27
C ARG A 64 -0.41 -6.17 -14.27
N GLU A 65 -0.04 -7.32 -14.83
CA GLU A 65 -0.90 -8.52 -14.92
C GLU A 65 -1.39 -8.97 -13.53
N ALA A 66 -0.50 -8.97 -12.54
CA ALA A 66 -0.83 -9.42 -11.20
C ALA A 66 -1.80 -8.47 -10.48
N ILE A 67 -1.64 -7.16 -10.67
CA ILE A 67 -2.55 -6.14 -10.12
C ILE A 67 -3.92 -6.21 -10.79
N ASP A 68 -3.96 -6.35 -12.12
CA ASP A 68 -5.22 -6.36 -12.87
C ASP A 68 -6.02 -7.63 -12.55
N ARG A 69 -5.37 -8.81 -12.49
CA ARG A 69 -6.02 -10.05 -12.05
C ARG A 69 -6.49 -9.98 -10.60
N PHE A 70 -5.70 -9.38 -9.70
CA PHE A 70 -6.14 -9.21 -8.31
C PHE A 70 -7.33 -8.27 -8.18
N ARG A 71 -7.39 -7.21 -9.01
CA ARG A 71 -8.54 -6.31 -9.08
C ARG A 71 -9.81 -7.05 -9.49
N GLU A 72 -9.72 -7.91 -10.50
CA GLU A 72 -10.84 -8.75 -10.94
C GLU A 72 -11.35 -9.65 -9.82
N ILE A 73 -10.46 -10.36 -9.12
CA ILE A 73 -10.82 -11.23 -7.98
C ILE A 73 -11.52 -10.44 -6.87
N VAL A 74 -11.03 -9.24 -6.56
CA VAL A 74 -11.63 -8.37 -5.54
C VAL A 74 -13.05 -8.01 -5.94
N HIS A 75 -13.26 -7.51 -7.16
CA HIS A 75 -14.59 -7.06 -7.62
C HIS A 75 -15.55 -8.21 -7.93
N SER A 76 -15.06 -9.42 -8.21
CA SER A 76 -15.91 -10.60 -8.36
C SER A 76 -16.37 -11.19 -7.02
N SER A 77 -15.63 -10.91 -5.94
CA SER A 77 -15.86 -11.55 -4.64
C SER A 77 -16.40 -10.59 -3.58
N LEU A 78 -16.21 -9.29 -3.73
CA LEU A 78 -16.50 -8.26 -2.73
C LEU A 78 -17.30 -7.11 -3.36
N GLU A 79 -18.61 -7.07 -3.09
CA GLU A 79 -19.56 -6.18 -3.75
C GLU A 79 -19.26 -4.69 -3.58
N ASP A 80 -18.85 -4.29 -2.37
CA ASP A 80 -18.72 -2.89 -1.98
C ASP A 80 -17.24 -2.44 -1.85
N ALA A 81 -16.31 -3.25 -2.38
CA ALA A 81 -14.89 -2.96 -2.34
C ALA A 81 -14.52 -1.79 -3.28
N ILE A 82 -13.76 -0.82 -2.77
CA ILE A 82 -13.34 0.35 -3.55
C ILE A 82 -11.86 0.21 -3.91
N THR A 83 -11.55 0.19 -5.21
CA THR A 83 -10.16 0.12 -5.71
C THR A 83 -9.69 1.46 -6.28
N ARG A 84 -8.48 1.87 -5.92
CA ARG A 84 -7.82 3.11 -6.37
C ARG A 84 -6.45 2.76 -6.94
N LYS A 85 -6.34 2.64 -8.27
CA LYS A 85 -5.06 2.42 -8.95
C LYS A 85 -4.32 3.75 -9.05
N TRP A 86 -3.04 3.74 -8.70
CA TRP A 86 -2.18 4.90 -8.92
C TRP A 86 -1.85 4.98 -10.42
N PRO A 87 -2.01 6.14 -11.09
CA PRO A 87 -1.88 6.23 -12.54
C PRO A 87 -0.45 5.96 -13.04
N VAL A 88 0.55 6.07 -12.17
CA VAL A 88 1.96 5.86 -12.51
C VAL A 88 2.50 4.58 -11.90
N SER A 89 3.46 3.95 -12.57
CA SER A 89 4.21 2.82 -12.03
C SER A 89 5.35 3.28 -11.11
N LEU A 90 5.44 2.69 -9.92
CA LEU A 90 6.55 2.83 -8.97
C LEU A 90 7.86 2.38 -9.61
N ASP A 91 8.92 3.17 -9.45
CA ASP A 91 10.22 3.00 -10.12
C ASP A 91 10.16 3.02 -11.65
N GLY A 92 9.00 3.35 -12.24
CA GLY A 92 8.88 3.54 -13.68
C GLY A 92 9.72 4.72 -14.13
N ILE A 93 10.29 4.60 -15.32
CA ILE A 93 11.13 5.61 -15.93
C ILE A 93 10.38 6.19 -17.12
N TYR A 94 10.31 7.51 -17.18
CA TYR A 94 9.50 8.26 -18.12
C TYR A 94 10.35 9.31 -18.83
N LYS A 95 10.06 9.54 -20.10
CA LYS A 95 10.51 10.70 -20.85
C LYS A 95 9.43 11.76 -20.65
N GLY A 96 9.69 12.69 -19.73
CA GLY A 96 8.73 13.71 -19.35
C GLY A 96 8.99 15.05 -20.03
N ARG A 97 7.96 15.90 -20.13
CA ARG A 97 8.06 17.29 -20.62
C ARG A 97 7.92 18.26 -19.44
N ILE A 98 8.88 19.18 -19.29
CA ILE A 98 8.78 20.24 -18.28
C ILE A 98 7.70 21.23 -18.73
N THR A 99 6.67 21.39 -17.90
CA THR A 99 5.50 22.25 -18.18
C THR A 99 5.45 23.51 -17.32
N GLY A 100 6.21 23.56 -16.23
CA GLY A 100 6.26 24.73 -15.35
C GLY A 100 7.07 24.49 -14.09
N GLU A 101 6.84 25.33 -13.09
CA GLU A 101 7.59 25.34 -11.84
C GLU A 101 6.67 25.70 -10.67
N THR A 102 6.91 25.09 -9.50
CA THR A 102 6.31 25.53 -8.24
C THR A 102 7.20 25.23 -7.04
N GLY A 103 7.47 26.22 -6.20
CA GLY A 103 8.06 26.04 -4.87
C GLY A 103 9.36 25.21 -4.84
N GLY A 104 10.31 25.50 -5.73
CA GLY A 104 11.59 24.77 -5.83
C GLY A 104 11.53 23.43 -6.59
N PHE A 105 10.38 23.11 -7.19
CA PHE A 105 10.19 21.94 -8.04
C PHE A 105 9.84 22.35 -9.47
N LEU A 106 10.32 21.58 -10.45
CA LEU A 106 9.82 21.59 -11.81
C LEU A 106 8.60 20.66 -11.92
N LEU A 107 7.58 21.10 -12.64
CA LEU A 107 6.43 20.30 -13.02
C LEU A 107 6.75 19.58 -14.32
N VAL A 108 6.68 18.25 -14.29
CA VAL A 108 7.02 17.40 -15.43
C VAL A 108 5.80 16.56 -15.79
N ASP A 109 5.26 16.78 -16.97
CA ASP A 109 4.23 15.94 -17.57
C ASP A 109 4.86 14.62 -18.04
N ILE A 110 4.34 13.51 -17.50
CA ILE A 110 4.77 12.14 -17.83
C ILE A 110 3.64 11.32 -18.47
N GLY A 111 2.61 11.98 -19.00
CA GLY A 111 1.45 11.36 -19.64
C GLY A 111 0.28 11.29 -18.68
N ASP A 112 0.18 10.20 -17.92
CA ASP A 112 -0.96 9.96 -17.01
C ASP A 112 -0.96 10.84 -15.74
N ALA A 113 0.13 11.58 -15.50
CA ALA A 113 0.25 12.47 -14.36
C ALA A 113 1.26 13.60 -14.61
N VAL A 114 1.18 14.64 -13.78
CA VAL A 114 2.23 15.67 -13.66
C VAL A 114 2.98 15.44 -12.34
N GLY A 115 4.27 15.13 -12.44
CA GLY A 115 5.15 14.91 -11.30
C GLY A 115 5.95 16.15 -10.90
N LYS A 116 6.55 16.09 -9.70
CA LYS A 116 7.43 17.14 -9.17
C LYS A 116 8.87 16.65 -9.17
N LEU A 117 9.74 17.33 -9.90
CA LEU A 117 11.18 17.10 -9.91
C LEU A 117 11.89 18.21 -9.12
N PRO A 118 12.78 17.92 -8.14
CA PRO A 118 13.55 18.96 -7.48
C PRO A 118 14.43 19.71 -8.47
N LYS A 119 14.40 21.05 -8.44
CA LYS A 119 15.11 21.89 -9.42
C LYS A 119 16.60 21.60 -9.56
N TYR A 120 17.28 21.34 -8.44
CA TYR A 120 18.73 21.07 -8.42
C TYR A 120 19.11 19.76 -9.12
N GLU A 121 18.15 18.89 -9.44
CA GLU A 121 18.37 17.64 -10.18
C GLU A 121 18.23 17.81 -11.70
N ALA A 122 17.70 18.95 -12.16
CA ALA A 122 17.63 19.26 -13.58
C ALA A 122 18.93 19.95 -14.01
N SER A 123 19.64 19.35 -14.97
CA SER A 123 20.75 20.01 -15.66
C SER A 123 20.22 21.23 -16.45
N SER A 124 21.05 22.27 -16.58
CA SER A 124 20.68 23.62 -17.03
C SER A 124 19.63 23.72 -18.16
N HIS A 125 18.44 24.22 -17.80
CA HIS A 125 17.46 25.11 -18.47
C HIS A 125 17.21 25.12 -20.00
N GLY A 126 17.91 24.33 -20.83
CA GLY A 126 17.73 24.32 -22.29
C GLY A 126 16.68 23.32 -22.78
N ASP A 127 16.71 22.10 -22.27
CA ASP A 127 15.84 21.02 -22.76
C ASP A 127 14.52 20.97 -22.03
N LYS A 128 13.42 21.06 -22.79
CA LYS A 128 12.06 20.89 -22.28
C LYS A 128 11.73 19.43 -21.94
N VAL A 129 12.63 18.49 -22.21
CA VAL A 129 12.42 17.05 -22.04
C VAL A 129 13.44 16.49 -21.07
N VAL A 130 13.00 15.62 -20.17
CA VAL A 130 13.83 15.07 -19.10
C VAL A 130 13.50 13.60 -18.84
N LEU A 131 14.54 12.79 -18.65
CA LEU A 131 14.40 11.40 -18.19
C LEU A 131 14.25 11.39 -16.67
N VAL A 132 13.12 10.86 -16.20
CA VAL A 132 12.77 10.90 -14.78
C VAL A 132 12.26 9.54 -14.31
N GLN A 133 12.60 9.19 -13.07
CA GLN A 133 12.07 8.02 -12.40
C GLN A 133 11.07 8.42 -11.31
N VAL A 134 9.96 7.67 -11.20
CA VAL A 134 8.99 7.82 -10.12
C VAL A 134 9.57 7.26 -8.82
N GLU A 135 9.77 8.12 -7.84
CA GLU A 135 10.25 7.73 -6.52
C GLU A 135 9.15 7.01 -5.72
N ARG A 136 9.54 6.03 -4.91
CA ARG A 136 8.64 5.36 -3.95
C ARG A 136 8.23 6.25 -2.77
N LYS A 137 8.65 7.52 -2.75
CA LYS A 137 8.24 8.50 -1.75
C LYS A 137 6.85 9.03 -2.13
N ARG A 138 5.92 9.05 -1.18
CA ARG A 138 4.53 9.54 -1.36
C ARG A 138 3.69 8.70 -2.34
N ILE A 139 3.79 7.37 -2.24
CA ILE A 139 2.91 6.43 -2.99
C ILE A 139 1.44 6.80 -2.77
N GLY A 140 0.69 6.96 -3.88
CA GLY A 140 -0.71 7.38 -3.88
C GLY A 140 -0.94 8.89 -4.01
N SER A 141 0.13 9.71 -4.02
CA SER A 141 0.01 11.15 -4.26
C SER A 141 -0.47 11.46 -5.68
N LYS A 142 -1.38 12.43 -5.83
CA LYS A 142 -1.79 12.93 -7.17
C LYS A 142 -0.63 13.50 -7.98
N THR A 143 0.38 14.04 -7.29
CA THR A 143 1.61 14.54 -7.90
C THR A 143 2.77 13.65 -7.42
N PRO A 144 3.25 12.70 -8.24
CA PRO A 144 4.36 11.84 -7.85
C PRO A 144 5.65 12.67 -7.69
N LEU A 145 6.53 12.22 -6.79
CA LEU A 145 7.87 12.76 -6.71
C LEU A 145 8.74 12.07 -7.78
N LEU A 146 9.49 12.88 -8.51
CA LEU A 146 10.37 12.43 -9.58
C LEU A 146 11.83 12.66 -9.18
N SER A 147 12.73 11.91 -9.80
CA SER A 147 14.18 12.11 -9.70
C SER A 147 14.87 11.80 -11.02
N THR A 148 15.96 12.51 -11.32
CA THR A 148 16.88 12.15 -12.42
C THR A 148 17.92 11.12 -11.99
N LYS A 149 17.95 10.79 -10.68
CA LYS A 149 18.81 9.74 -10.11
C LYS A 149 18.18 8.38 -10.31
N MET A 150 18.46 7.78 -11.46
CA MET A 150 17.92 6.50 -11.88
C MET A 150 18.46 5.34 -11.04
N LYS A 151 17.57 4.39 -10.75
CA LYS A 151 17.84 3.14 -10.05
C LYS A 151 17.23 2.00 -10.86
N ILE A 152 18.05 1.07 -11.30
CA ILE A 152 17.62 -0.16 -11.96
C ILE A 152 17.80 -1.29 -10.96
N LEU A 153 16.68 -1.83 -10.49
CA LEU A 153 16.66 -2.82 -9.43
C LEU A 153 16.87 -4.22 -10.03
N GLY A 154 17.90 -4.92 -9.57
CA GLY A 154 18.09 -6.36 -9.69
C GLY A 154 17.69 -7.07 -8.40
N ARG A 155 17.86 -8.39 -8.36
CA ARG A 155 17.58 -9.24 -7.20
C ARG A 155 18.70 -9.11 -6.15
N TYR A 156 19.97 -9.04 -6.54
CA TYR A 156 21.14 -8.94 -5.66
C TYR A 156 21.78 -7.54 -5.69
N ALA A 157 21.65 -6.79 -6.76
CA ALA A 157 22.24 -5.48 -6.97
C ALA A 157 21.19 -4.42 -7.35
N ILE A 158 21.57 -3.15 -7.20
CA ILE A 158 20.86 -1.99 -7.74
C ILE A 158 21.89 -1.16 -8.50
N LEU A 159 21.68 -0.99 -9.80
CA LEU A 159 22.51 -0.14 -10.64
C LEU A 159 21.97 1.30 -10.56
N ILE A 160 22.83 2.27 -10.25
CA ILE A 160 22.47 3.68 -10.06
C ILE A 160 23.30 4.59 -10.96
N ASN A 161 22.70 5.62 -11.57
CA ASN A 161 23.42 6.55 -12.47
C ASN A 161 24.23 7.62 -11.71
N ILE A 162 24.89 7.18 -10.63
CA ILE A 162 25.77 7.99 -9.78
C ILE A 162 26.96 7.11 -9.45
N ASN A 163 28.18 7.63 -9.60
CA ASN A 163 29.44 6.95 -9.25
C ASN A 163 29.54 6.67 -7.73
N LYS A 164 28.83 5.65 -7.26
CA LYS A 164 28.76 5.27 -5.85
C LYS A 164 28.60 3.76 -5.70
N ILE A 165 29.53 3.17 -4.97
CA ILE A 165 29.44 1.77 -4.55
C ILE A 165 28.87 1.69 -3.14
N GLY A 166 27.91 0.80 -2.93
CA GLY A 166 27.25 0.59 -1.65
C GLY A 166 27.02 -0.87 -1.32
N VAL A 167 27.03 -1.20 -0.03
CA VAL A 167 26.68 -2.53 0.47
C VAL A 167 25.63 -2.37 1.56
N SER A 168 24.50 -3.07 1.43
CA SER A 168 23.38 -3.07 2.37
C SER A 168 23.87 -3.17 3.82
N LEU A 169 23.37 -2.30 4.70
CA LEU A 169 23.69 -2.32 6.14
C LEU A 169 23.21 -3.58 6.86
N LYS A 170 22.38 -4.41 6.21
CA LYS A 170 21.91 -5.69 6.75
C LYS A 170 22.95 -6.81 6.62
N ILE A 171 23.96 -6.64 5.76
CA ILE A 171 25.11 -7.55 5.65
C ILE A 171 26.09 -7.13 6.73
N ARG A 172 26.29 -7.98 7.74
CA ARG A 172 27.12 -7.68 8.91
C ARG A 172 28.53 -8.26 8.80
N ASP A 173 28.72 -9.27 7.96
CA ASP A 173 30.04 -9.87 7.72
C ASP A 173 30.98 -8.84 7.07
N VAL A 174 32.03 -8.46 7.80
CA VAL A 174 33.00 -7.45 7.36
C VAL A 174 33.78 -7.91 6.12
N LYS A 175 34.13 -9.20 6.03
CA LYS A 175 34.88 -9.74 4.89
C LYS A 175 34.00 -9.71 3.64
N LYS A 176 32.78 -10.24 3.74
CA LYS A 176 31.85 -10.25 2.61
C LYS A 176 31.48 -8.83 2.15
N ARG A 177 31.34 -7.88 3.09
CA ARG A 177 31.15 -6.47 2.73
C ARG A 177 32.31 -5.89 1.94
N PHE A 178 33.55 -6.19 2.35
CA PHE A 178 34.73 -5.73 1.63
C PHE A 178 34.81 -6.34 0.23
N GLU A 179 34.60 -7.65 0.11
CA GLU A 179 34.54 -8.36 -1.18
C GLU A 179 33.51 -7.74 -2.13
N LEU A 180 32.26 -7.59 -1.69
CA LEU A 180 31.20 -6.98 -2.49
C LEU A 180 31.55 -5.54 -2.87
N TYR A 181 32.18 -4.78 -1.98
CA TYR A 181 32.59 -3.42 -2.29
C TYR A 181 33.69 -3.36 -3.37
N GLN A 182 34.66 -4.28 -3.36
CA GLN A 182 35.67 -4.36 -4.43
C GLN A 182 35.06 -4.82 -5.74
N LEU A 183 34.24 -5.88 -5.70
CA LEU A 183 33.53 -6.36 -6.89
C LEU A 183 32.67 -5.26 -7.51
N GLY A 184 31.98 -4.47 -6.69
CA GLY A 184 31.20 -3.32 -7.16
C GLY A 184 32.06 -2.24 -7.84
N LYS A 185 33.30 -2.01 -7.39
CA LYS A 185 34.23 -1.07 -8.03
C LYS A 185 34.73 -1.58 -9.38
N GLU A 186 34.98 -2.88 -9.48
CA GLU A 186 35.47 -3.52 -10.69
C GLU A 186 34.39 -3.55 -11.78
N LEU A 187 33.14 -3.83 -11.40
CA LEU A 187 32.03 -4.03 -12.34
C LEU A 187 31.24 -2.76 -12.71
N ALA A 188 31.35 -1.67 -11.94
CA ALA A 188 30.55 -0.48 -12.20
C ALA A 188 31.00 0.23 -13.49
N PRO A 189 30.10 0.47 -14.47
CA PRO A 189 30.48 1.19 -15.67
C PRO A 189 30.64 2.69 -15.39
N ALA A 190 31.34 3.40 -16.28
CA ALA A 190 31.59 4.82 -16.14
C ALA A 190 30.28 5.63 -16.00
N GLY A 191 30.20 6.48 -14.98
CA GLY A 191 29.00 7.28 -14.68
C GLY A 191 27.94 6.56 -13.84
N TRP A 192 28.13 5.26 -13.58
CA TRP A 192 27.22 4.44 -12.78
C TRP A 192 27.88 3.91 -11.51
N GLY A 193 27.05 3.39 -10.62
CA GLY A 193 27.47 2.76 -9.38
C GLY A 193 26.56 1.57 -9.05
N ILE A 194 27.01 0.74 -8.11
CA ILE A 194 26.34 -0.50 -7.73
C ILE A 194 26.07 -0.49 -6.23
N ILE A 195 24.83 -0.78 -5.84
CA ILE A 195 24.45 -1.01 -4.45
C ILE A 195 24.04 -2.47 -4.27
N TRP A 196 24.84 -3.24 -3.53
CA TRP A 196 24.53 -4.62 -3.18
C TRP A 196 23.43 -4.73 -2.13
N ARG A 197 22.43 -5.55 -2.43
CA ARG A 197 21.28 -5.88 -1.57
C ARG A 197 21.66 -7.00 -0.59
N LYS A 198 20.79 -7.25 0.40
CA LYS A 198 21.06 -8.28 1.42
C LYS A 198 21.21 -9.66 0.77
N GLU A 199 20.39 -9.92 -0.25
CA GLU A 199 20.35 -11.20 -0.95
C GLU A 199 21.69 -11.56 -1.63
N ALA A 200 22.55 -10.58 -1.91
CA ALA A 200 23.89 -10.80 -2.47
C ALA A 200 24.88 -11.50 -1.52
N GLU A 201 24.62 -11.44 -0.20
CA GLU A 201 25.50 -12.00 0.84
C GLU A 201 25.80 -13.49 0.64
N PHE A 202 24.84 -14.23 0.08
CA PHE A 202 24.90 -15.69 -0.05
C PHE A 202 25.13 -16.16 -1.49
N GLN A 203 25.50 -15.26 -2.40
CA GLN A 203 25.70 -15.61 -3.81
C GLN A 203 27.18 -15.71 -4.19
N PRO A 204 27.53 -16.63 -5.11
CA PRO A 204 28.84 -16.67 -5.77
C PRO A 204 29.09 -15.41 -6.61
N HIS A 205 30.36 -15.09 -6.85
CA HIS A 205 30.76 -13.89 -7.63
C HIS A 205 30.21 -13.95 -9.06
N GLU A 206 30.32 -15.08 -9.74
CA GLU A 206 29.82 -15.27 -11.11
C GLU A 206 28.34 -14.91 -11.27
N THR A 207 27.50 -15.30 -10.29
CA THR A 207 26.07 -14.97 -10.27
C THR A 207 25.82 -13.47 -10.11
N LEU A 208 26.67 -12.80 -9.32
CA LEU A 208 26.58 -11.36 -9.09
C LEU A 208 27.07 -10.57 -10.32
N GLU A 209 28.11 -11.05 -10.99
CA GLU A 209 28.64 -10.49 -12.24
C GLU A 209 27.60 -10.56 -13.37
N GLU A 210 26.98 -11.72 -13.57
CA GLU A 210 25.96 -11.89 -14.60
C GLU A 210 24.76 -10.98 -14.34
N GLU A 211 24.29 -10.85 -13.09
CA GLU A 211 23.21 -9.92 -12.78
C GLU A 211 23.60 -8.45 -13.03
N VAL A 212 24.83 -8.05 -12.71
CA VAL A 212 25.30 -6.69 -13.01
C VAL A 212 25.31 -6.45 -14.52
N LYS A 213 25.77 -7.41 -15.32
CA LYS A 213 25.74 -7.32 -16.77
C LYS A 213 24.32 -7.16 -17.30
N GLU A 214 23.36 -7.96 -16.82
CA GLU A 214 21.94 -7.82 -17.17
C GLU A 214 21.39 -6.43 -16.83
N LEU A 215 21.78 -5.85 -15.69
CA LEU A 215 21.39 -4.51 -15.28
C LEU A 215 21.97 -3.42 -16.18
N ILE A 216 23.22 -3.59 -16.63
CA ILE A 216 23.88 -2.66 -17.56
C ILE A 216 23.17 -2.69 -18.92
N GLU A 217 22.95 -3.87 -19.50
CA GLU A 217 22.19 -4.00 -20.75
C GLU A 217 20.79 -3.41 -20.64
N LYS A 218 20.14 -3.56 -19.48
CA LYS A 218 18.84 -2.95 -19.21
C LYS A 218 18.93 -1.42 -19.17
N ALA A 219 20.01 -0.86 -18.62
CA ALA A 219 20.26 0.58 -18.63
C ALA A 219 20.44 1.11 -20.05
N GLU A 220 21.21 0.41 -20.87
CA GLU A 220 21.46 0.76 -22.27
C GLU A 220 20.16 0.79 -23.09
N ARG A 221 19.33 -0.25 -22.96
CA ARG A 221 18.00 -0.31 -23.58
C ARG A 221 17.09 0.85 -23.16
N ILE A 222 17.17 1.27 -21.90
CA ILE A 222 16.40 2.42 -21.38
C ILE A 222 16.87 3.71 -22.04
N MET A 223 18.19 3.91 -22.17
CA MET A 223 18.75 5.11 -22.80
C MET A 223 18.43 5.16 -24.30
N GLU A 224 18.57 4.05 -25.02
CA GLU A 224 18.22 3.96 -26.45
C GLU A 224 16.73 4.30 -26.69
N LYS A 225 15.84 3.76 -25.84
CA LYS A 225 14.41 4.07 -25.92
C LYS A 225 14.11 5.52 -25.53
N PHE A 226 14.88 6.11 -24.61
CA PHE A 226 14.76 7.54 -24.31
C PHE A 226 15.10 8.41 -25.51
N GLU A 227 16.14 8.11 -26.29
CA GLU A 227 16.48 8.89 -27.48
C GLU A 227 15.39 8.81 -28.56
N THR A 228 14.83 7.62 -28.78
CA THR A 228 13.88 7.36 -29.88
C THR A 228 12.42 7.70 -29.56
N ALA A 229 11.99 7.66 -28.30
CA ALA A 229 10.59 7.86 -27.94
C ALA A 229 10.15 9.34 -27.96
N GLY A 230 8.88 9.59 -28.29
CA GLY A 230 8.26 10.91 -28.12
C GLY A 230 7.97 11.25 -26.65
N ALA A 231 7.95 12.53 -26.30
CA ALA A 231 7.56 13.00 -24.96
C ALA A 231 6.10 13.51 -24.94
N PRO A 232 5.30 13.26 -23.88
CA PRO A 232 5.60 12.38 -22.76
C PRO A 232 5.41 10.89 -23.10
N SER A 233 6.24 10.01 -22.55
CA SER A 233 6.05 8.55 -22.67
C SER A 233 6.71 7.76 -21.56
N ILE A 234 6.24 6.52 -21.36
CA ILE A 234 6.89 5.54 -20.48
C ILE A 234 8.04 4.85 -21.21
N ILE A 235 9.24 4.98 -20.65
CA ILE A 235 10.45 4.35 -21.17
C ILE A 235 10.59 2.96 -20.56
N PHE A 236 10.46 2.86 -19.25
CA PHE A 236 10.53 1.60 -18.52
C PHE A 236 9.36 1.48 -17.54
N GLU A 237 8.67 0.35 -17.61
CA GLU A 237 7.54 0.05 -16.73
C GLU A 237 8.03 -0.52 -15.39
N GLY A 238 7.56 0.08 -14.31
CA GLY A 238 7.85 -0.37 -12.95
C GLY A 238 6.72 -1.21 -12.35
N LEU A 239 6.50 -1.09 -11.04
CA LEU A 239 5.42 -1.79 -10.34
C LEU A 239 4.17 -0.92 -10.22
N TYR A 240 3.00 -1.51 -10.38
CA TYR A 240 1.72 -0.85 -10.15
C TYR A 240 1.33 -0.89 -8.68
N CYS A 241 0.71 0.18 -8.22
CA CYS A 241 0.16 0.28 -6.88
C CYS A 241 -1.36 0.47 -6.95
N MET A 242 -2.09 -0.30 -6.16
CA MET A 242 -3.52 -0.17 -6.01
C MET A 242 -3.88 -0.21 -4.53
N ASP A 243 -4.57 0.81 -4.06
CA ASP A 243 -5.19 0.80 -2.74
C ASP A 243 -6.61 0.24 -2.85
N ILE A 244 -6.98 -0.60 -1.90
CA ILE A 244 -8.29 -1.23 -1.82
C ILE A 244 -8.86 -0.93 -0.44
N GLU A 245 -10.09 -0.43 -0.38
CA GLU A 245 -10.85 -0.22 0.86
C GLU A 245 -11.88 -1.34 0.98
N PHE A 246 -12.04 -1.85 2.20
CA PHE A 246 -13.01 -2.88 2.54
C PHE A 246 -14.05 -2.30 3.51
N PRO A 247 -15.20 -1.87 2.98
CA PRO A 247 -16.32 -1.43 3.80
C PRO A 247 -17.03 -2.64 4.43
N ALA A 248 -18.20 -2.42 5.03
CA ALA A 248 -18.81 -3.39 5.94
C ALA A 248 -19.25 -4.69 5.24
N LEU A 249 -19.74 -4.67 4.01
CA LEU A 249 -20.12 -5.91 3.30
C LEU A 249 -18.87 -6.70 2.92
N SER A 250 -17.85 -6.04 2.38
CA SER A 250 -16.55 -6.65 2.07
C SER A 250 -15.92 -7.30 3.29
N LYS A 251 -15.91 -6.63 4.45
CA LYS A 251 -15.36 -7.21 5.68
C LYS A 251 -16.11 -8.45 6.14
N ARG A 252 -17.46 -8.40 6.11
CA ARG A 252 -18.30 -9.56 6.44
C ARG A 252 -18.01 -10.73 5.48
N ARG A 253 -17.95 -10.45 4.18
CA ARG A 253 -17.62 -11.48 3.19
C ARG A 253 -16.22 -12.07 3.39
N LEU A 254 -15.24 -11.25 3.74
CA LEU A 254 -13.89 -11.72 4.09
C LEU A 254 -13.87 -12.52 5.40
N ASP A 255 -14.70 -12.18 6.39
CA ASP A 255 -14.88 -12.96 7.62
C ASP A 255 -15.46 -14.35 7.30
N GLU A 256 -16.47 -14.44 6.42
CA GLU A 256 -17.04 -15.71 5.94
C GLU A 256 -15.97 -16.58 5.27
N ILE A 257 -15.23 -16.03 4.30
CA ILE A 257 -14.14 -16.73 3.60
C ILE A 257 -13.07 -17.20 4.58
N ARG A 258 -12.74 -16.38 5.59
CA ARG A 258 -11.80 -16.75 6.66
C ARG A 258 -12.32 -17.91 7.49
N GLY A 259 -13.61 -17.92 7.81
CA GLY A 259 -14.28 -18.94 8.62
C GLY A 259 -14.23 -20.34 8.00
N GLU A 260 -14.11 -20.43 6.68
CA GLU A 260 -13.98 -21.71 5.97
C GLU A 260 -12.62 -22.41 6.17
N VAL A 261 -11.60 -21.73 6.71
CA VAL A 261 -10.23 -22.28 6.87
C VAL A 261 -9.63 -22.07 8.26
N SER A 262 -10.30 -21.30 9.11
CA SER A 262 -9.81 -20.93 10.43
C SER A 262 -11.01 -20.68 11.31
N VAL A 263 -10.89 -21.06 12.58
CA VAL A 263 -11.79 -20.55 13.61
C VAL A 263 -11.75 -19.03 13.57
N THR A 264 -12.93 -18.41 13.53
CA THR A 264 -13.07 -16.96 13.41
C THR A 264 -14.31 -16.51 14.16
N LEU A 265 -14.22 -15.38 14.85
CA LEU A 265 -15.39 -14.70 15.40
C LEU A 265 -16.04 -13.82 14.33
N ASN A 266 -17.34 -13.60 14.47
CA ASN A 266 -18.06 -12.66 13.63
C ASN A 266 -17.50 -11.24 13.82
N GLY A 267 -17.30 -10.51 12.72
CA GLY A 267 -16.71 -9.17 12.75
C GLY A 267 -15.19 -9.17 12.96
N HIS A 268 -14.49 -10.29 12.73
CA HIS A 268 -13.04 -10.39 12.89
C HIS A 268 -12.30 -9.21 12.26
N HIS A 269 -12.52 -8.94 10.96
CA HIS A 269 -11.82 -7.84 10.28
C HIS A 269 -12.19 -6.46 10.82
N TYR A 270 -13.43 -6.27 11.30
CA TYR A 270 -13.85 -5.02 11.94
C TYR A 270 -13.04 -4.77 13.23
N TYR A 271 -13.05 -5.72 14.16
CA TYR A 271 -12.34 -5.60 15.44
C TYR A 271 -10.81 -5.56 15.28
N LYS A 272 -10.24 -6.34 14.34
CA LYS A 272 -8.80 -6.25 14.03
C LYS A 272 -8.41 -4.85 13.53
N ALA A 273 -9.25 -4.22 12.72
CA ALA A 273 -8.98 -2.90 12.17
C ALA A 273 -8.97 -1.80 13.26
N CYS A 274 -9.76 -1.94 14.33
CA CYS A 274 -9.72 -1.05 15.50
C CYS A 274 -8.35 -1.03 16.18
N GLY A 275 -7.61 -2.14 16.16
CA GLY A 275 -6.31 -2.26 16.83
C GLY A 275 -6.42 -2.23 18.36
N GLY A 276 -5.28 -1.96 19.01
CA GLY A 276 -5.22 -1.82 20.48
C GLY A 276 -5.81 -3.00 21.24
N LYS A 277 -6.49 -2.71 22.35
CA LYS A 277 -7.11 -3.71 23.21
C LYS A 277 -8.21 -4.51 22.52
N VAL A 278 -8.98 -3.89 21.62
CA VAL A 278 -10.04 -4.56 20.86
C VAL A 278 -9.46 -5.68 20.00
N SER A 279 -8.37 -5.41 19.26
CA SER A 279 -7.68 -6.44 18.49
C SER A 279 -7.07 -7.52 19.39
N SER A 280 -6.51 -7.16 20.54
CA SER A 280 -5.92 -8.15 21.46
C SER A 280 -6.98 -9.05 22.11
N ALA A 281 -8.13 -8.49 22.47
CA ALA A 281 -9.26 -9.23 23.01
C ALA A 281 -9.80 -10.22 21.98
N LEU A 282 -9.89 -9.81 20.72
CA LEU A 282 -10.30 -10.70 19.63
C LEU A 282 -9.32 -11.86 19.46
N GLU A 283 -8.01 -11.59 19.41
CA GLU A 283 -6.99 -12.65 19.30
C GLU A 283 -7.06 -13.63 20.47
N MET A 284 -7.26 -13.14 21.69
CA MET A 284 -7.42 -13.99 22.87
C MET A 284 -8.67 -14.86 22.76
N ALA A 285 -9.79 -14.29 22.33
CA ALA A 285 -11.04 -15.02 22.16
C ALA A 285 -10.92 -16.10 21.08
N GLU A 286 -10.36 -15.79 19.91
CA GLU A 286 -10.13 -16.79 18.86
C GLU A 286 -9.16 -17.89 19.31
N ASN A 287 -8.11 -17.56 20.06
CA ASN A 287 -7.20 -18.56 20.63
C ASN A 287 -7.89 -19.50 21.63
N LEU A 288 -8.91 -19.03 22.36
CA LEU A 288 -9.69 -19.89 23.27
C LEU A 288 -10.58 -20.85 22.47
N LEU A 289 -11.20 -20.37 21.38
CA LEU A 289 -11.99 -21.21 20.48
C LEU A 289 -11.10 -22.26 19.78
N GLU A 290 -9.90 -21.88 19.33
CA GLU A 290 -8.92 -22.82 18.76
C GLU A 290 -8.50 -23.91 19.78
N LYS A 291 -8.55 -23.61 21.08
CA LYS A 291 -8.32 -24.58 22.17
C LYS A 291 -9.56 -25.40 22.54
N GLY A 292 -10.66 -25.29 21.77
CA GLY A 292 -11.87 -26.07 21.95
C GLY A 292 -12.87 -25.51 22.96
N LYS A 293 -12.75 -24.24 23.37
CA LYS A 293 -13.79 -23.61 24.20
C LYS A 293 -15.06 -23.35 23.37
N PRO A 294 -16.27 -23.55 23.94
CA PRO A 294 -17.52 -23.31 23.23
C PRO A 294 -17.70 -21.85 22.83
N LEU A 295 -18.25 -21.61 21.64
CA LEU A 295 -18.54 -20.27 21.14
C LEU A 295 -19.48 -19.49 22.08
N GLU A 296 -20.48 -20.18 22.61
CA GLU A 296 -21.50 -19.65 23.53
C GLU A 296 -20.90 -19.12 24.84
N GLU A 297 -19.75 -19.64 25.27
CA GLU A 297 -19.03 -19.13 26.45
C GLU A 297 -18.09 -17.97 26.11
N VAL A 298 -17.39 -18.07 24.98
CA VAL A 298 -16.33 -17.13 24.61
C VAL A 298 -16.88 -15.83 24.04
N GLU A 299 -17.90 -15.89 23.17
CA GLU A 299 -18.42 -14.72 22.47
C GLU A 299 -19.00 -13.66 23.43
N PRO A 300 -19.80 -14.00 24.47
CA PRO A 300 -20.30 -13.00 25.42
C PRO A 300 -19.19 -12.33 26.22
N LEU A 301 -18.16 -13.08 26.63
CA LEU A 301 -17.00 -12.54 27.35
C LEU A 301 -16.20 -11.58 26.47
N PHE A 302 -16.01 -11.95 25.20
CA PHE A 302 -15.37 -11.08 24.22
C PHE A 302 -16.16 -9.79 24.02
N LYS A 303 -17.47 -9.87 23.77
CA LYS A 303 -18.35 -8.70 23.61
C LYS A 303 -18.27 -7.77 24.82
N LYS A 304 -18.42 -8.30 26.03
CA LYS A 304 -18.28 -7.52 27.28
C LYS A 304 -16.92 -6.84 27.42
N THR A 305 -15.84 -7.50 26.98
CA THR A 305 -14.50 -6.92 27.02
C THR A 305 -14.36 -5.75 26.03
N VAL A 306 -14.96 -5.87 24.85
CA VAL A 306 -14.91 -4.83 23.81
C VAL A 306 -15.84 -3.67 24.11
N GLU A 307 -17.01 -3.92 24.73
CA GLU A 307 -17.95 -2.88 25.17
C GLU A 307 -17.29 -1.85 26.08
N GLY A 308 -16.35 -2.27 26.93
CA GLY A 308 -15.57 -1.35 27.79
C GLY A 308 -14.66 -0.37 27.02
N GLU A 309 -14.43 -0.61 25.73
CA GLU A 309 -13.64 0.27 24.86
C GLU A 309 -14.52 1.12 23.92
N TYR A 310 -15.85 0.92 23.95
CA TYR A 310 -16.76 1.75 23.17
C TYR A 310 -16.83 3.17 23.74
N PRO A 311 -17.05 4.18 22.88
CA PRO A 311 -17.30 5.52 23.36
C PRO A 311 -18.61 5.52 24.18
N ILE A 312 -18.71 6.46 25.11
CA ILE A 312 -19.92 6.68 25.94
C ILE A 312 -20.57 8.02 25.56
N GLU A 313 -21.81 8.24 26.00
CA GLU A 313 -22.47 9.54 25.91
C GLU A 313 -21.58 10.66 26.48
N GLY A 314 -21.58 11.81 25.81
CA GLY A 314 -20.68 12.93 26.11
C GLY A 314 -19.26 12.79 25.55
N SER A 315 -18.88 11.63 25.00
CA SER A 315 -17.56 11.46 24.39
C SER A 315 -17.42 12.28 23.10
N PRO A 316 -16.24 12.85 22.81
CA PRO A 316 -15.98 13.49 21.54
C PRO A 316 -15.75 12.45 20.43
N ILE A 317 -16.40 12.63 19.29
CA ILE A 317 -16.20 11.81 18.09
C ILE A 317 -15.61 12.65 16.96
N LYS A 318 -14.66 12.11 16.21
CA LYS A 318 -14.12 12.74 14.99
C LYS A 318 -14.79 12.12 13.78
N ILE A 319 -15.21 12.96 12.82
CA ILE A 319 -15.89 12.49 11.62
C ILE A 319 -15.02 12.77 10.40
N GLU A 320 -14.75 11.71 9.65
CA GLU A 320 -14.00 11.75 8.40
C GLU A 320 -14.87 11.21 7.28
N HIS A 321 -15.20 12.05 6.30
CA HIS A 321 -15.89 11.65 5.08
C HIS A 321 -14.85 11.35 4.01
N VAL A 322 -14.73 10.08 3.63
CA VAL A 322 -13.83 9.63 2.56
C VAL A 322 -14.59 9.56 1.23
N LYS A 323 -14.17 10.36 0.24
CA LYS A 323 -14.77 10.31 -1.11
C LYS A 323 -14.36 9.03 -1.86
N LEU A 324 -15.08 8.68 -2.92
CA LEU A 324 -14.67 7.69 -3.92
C LEU A 324 -13.37 8.00 -4.65
N SER A 325 -12.73 9.17 -4.43
CA SER A 325 -11.37 9.47 -4.88
C SER A 325 -10.28 9.25 -3.82
N GLY A 326 -10.64 8.98 -2.56
CA GLY A 326 -9.74 8.76 -1.44
C GLY A 326 -9.43 10.06 -0.70
N LYS A 327 -9.98 11.17 -1.19
CA LYS A 327 -9.93 12.46 -0.49
C LYS A 327 -10.74 12.35 0.80
N ILE A 328 -10.05 12.52 1.91
CA ILE A 328 -10.64 12.57 3.24
C ILE A 328 -11.01 14.02 3.55
N LEU A 329 -12.28 14.24 3.91
CA LEU A 329 -12.80 15.50 4.41
C LEU A 329 -13.04 15.35 5.92
N SER A 330 -12.29 16.09 6.74
CA SER A 330 -12.57 16.19 8.16
C SER A 330 -13.80 17.07 8.36
N LEU A 331 -14.89 16.50 8.86
CA LEU A 331 -16.12 17.23 9.17
C LEU A 331 -16.13 17.80 10.59
N GLY A 332 -14.97 17.80 11.26
CA GLY A 332 -14.79 18.30 12.62
C GLY A 332 -15.06 17.25 13.69
N ARG A 333 -15.37 17.72 14.90
CA ARG A 333 -15.70 16.89 16.05
C ARG A 333 -17.17 17.08 16.41
N GLY A 334 -17.83 15.99 16.81
CA GLY A 334 -19.14 16.00 17.46
C GLY A 334 -19.02 15.53 18.90
N ILE A 335 -20.07 15.75 19.67
CA ILE A 335 -20.26 15.12 20.99
C ILE A 335 -21.38 14.11 20.84
N ILE A 336 -21.13 12.90 21.31
CA ILE A 336 -22.11 11.82 21.29
C ILE A 336 -23.23 12.18 22.26
N GLU A 337 -24.48 12.17 21.77
CA GLU A 337 -25.68 12.38 22.59
C GLU A 337 -26.29 11.05 23.02
N GLU A 338 -26.26 10.04 22.15
CA GLU A 338 -26.87 8.74 22.42
C GLU A 338 -26.13 7.64 21.63
N ILE A 339 -25.93 6.47 22.24
CA ILE A 339 -25.42 5.27 21.56
C ILE A 339 -26.34 4.09 21.87
N ASN A 340 -26.91 3.50 20.83
CA ASN A 340 -27.78 2.33 20.92
C ASN A 340 -27.27 1.23 20.01
N GLU A 341 -26.63 0.19 20.56
CA GLU A 341 -26.04 -0.95 19.84
C GLU A 341 -25.17 -0.55 18.63
N ASN A 342 -25.80 -0.34 17.48
CA ASN A 342 -25.19 0.03 16.21
C ASN A 342 -25.49 1.46 15.75
N ASN A 343 -26.33 2.21 16.45
CA ASN A 343 -26.68 3.59 16.11
C ASN A 343 -25.96 4.55 17.04
N ILE A 344 -25.38 5.59 16.45
CA ILE A 344 -24.72 6.67 17.19
C ILE A 344 -25.38 7.97 16.77
N CYS A 345 -25.97 8.67 17.75
CA CYS A 345 -26.42 10.04 17.59
C CYS A 345 -25.36 10.98 18.15
N PHE A 346 -24.96 11.97 17.37
CA PHE A 346 -24.03 13.00 17.84
C PHE A 346 -24.42 14.38 17.35
N ARG A 347 -24.11 15.37 18.20
CA ARG A 347 -24.30 16.78 17.90
C ARG A 347 -22.99 17.43 17.52
N ARG A 348 -23.01 18.20 16.44
CA ARG A 348 -21.92 19.09 16.01
C ARG A 348 -22.32 20.53 16.15
N ILE A 349 -21.33 21.38 16.44
CA ILE A 349 -21.48 22.84 16.43
C ILE A 349 -20.63 23.38 15.29
N PHE A 350 -21.23 24.15 14.38
CA PHE A 350 -20.50 24.78 13.30
C PHE A 350 -19.88 26.09 13.79
N HIS A 351 -18.57 26.24 13.64
CA HIS A 351 -17.86 27.45 14.07
C HIS A 351 -17.55 28.42 12.92
N LYS A 352 -17.71 27.99 11.66
CA LYS A 352 -17.39 28.79 10.48
C LYS A 352 -18.67 29.14 9.71
N PRO A 353 -18.84 30.41 9.30
CA PRO A 353 -19.95 30.77 8.43
C PRO A 353 -19.82 30.10 7.05
N GLY A 354 -20.92 29.97 6.32
CA GLY A 354 -20.92 29.43 4.96
C GLY A 354 -22.31 29.22 4.41
N VAL A 355 -22.46 28.23 3.53
CA VAL A 355 -23.75 27.75 3.02
C VAL A 355 -23.81 26.25 3.30
N TYR A 356 -24.99 25.74 3.65
CA TYR A 356 -25.21 24.30 3.75
C TYR A 356 -25.34 23.68 2.37
N ASP A 357 -24.41 22.79 2.04
CA ASP A 357 -24.49 22.01 0.81
C ASP A 357 -25.80 21.21 0.77
N GLY A 358 -26.54 21.30 -0.34
CA GLY A 358 -27.83 20.63 -0.53
C GLY A 358 -29.06 21.42 -0.04
N LEU A 359 -28.93 22.27 0.98
CA LEU A 359 -30.02 23.12 1.48
C LEU A 359 -30.01 24.54 0.88
N GLY A 360 -28.85 25.00 0.38
CA GLY A 360 -28.72 26.32 -0.24
C GLY A 360 -28.91 27.50 0.73
N THR A 361 -29.02 27.23 2.03
CA THR A 361 -29.25 28.24 3.08
C THR A 361 -27.95 28.60 3.80
N ARG A 362 -27.93 29.80 4.41
CA ARG A 362 -26.78 30.32 5.15
C ARG A 362 -26.49 29.44 6.37
N LYS A 363 -25.21 29.18 6.59
CA LYS A 363 -24.67 28.56 7.80
C LYS A 363 -24.05 29.64 8.67
N GLU A 364 -24.50 29.73 9.91
CA GLU A 364 -24.01 30.69 10.89
C GLU A 364 -23.18 30.00 11.99
N PRO A 365 -22.18 30.69 12.58
CA PRO A 365 -21.48 30.17 13.75
C PRO A 365 -22.44 29.96 14.92
N GLY A 366 -22.42 28.75 15.50
CA GLY A 366 -23.34 28.36 16.57
C GLY A 366 -24.45 27.43 16.11
N ASP A 367 -24.69 27.31 14.80
CA ASP A 367 -25.62 26.32 14.26
C ASP A 367 -25.24 24.90 14.73
N THR A 368 -26.26 24.11 15.01
CA THR A 368 -26.12 22.71 15.43
C THR A 368 -26.59 21.75 14.35
N ALA A 369 -25.88 20.65 14.19
CA ALA A 369 -26.36 19.49 13.43
C ALA A 369 -26.39 18.27 14.34
N ILE A 370 -27.57 17.67 14.44
CA ILE A 370 -27.76 16.33 15.01
C ILE A 370 -27.63 15.34 13.85
N THR A 371 -26.79 14.34 13.99
CA THR A 371 -26.53 13.34 12.95
C THR A 371 -26.69 11.96 13.56
N ASN A 372 -27.55 11.14 12.95
CA ASN A 372 -27.80 9.77 13.33
C ASN A 372 -27.10 8.87 12.33
N VAL A 373 -26.13 8.08 12.79
CA VAL A 373 -25.37 7.17 11.93
C VAL A 373 -25.52 5.75 12.42
N LYS A 374 -25.59 4.81 11.48
CA LYS A 374 -25.59 3.39 11.77
C LYS A 374 -24.27 2.76 11.36
N ILE A 375 -23.68 1.96 12.25
CA ILE A 375 -22.44 1.25 11.98
C ILE A 375 -22.64 0.32 10.79
N GLY A 376 -21.80 0.50 9.77
CA GLY A 376 -21.80 -0.29 8.55
C GLY A 376 -22.61 0.31 7.39
N ASP A 377 -23.37 1.38 7.63
CA ASP A 377 -24.10 2.08 6.58
C ASP A 377 -23.21 3.09 5.84
N TRP A 378 -23.57 3.34 4.57
CA TRP A 378 -22.87 4.25 3.68
C TRP A 378 -23.40 5.69 3.72
N ILE A 379 -24.51 5.91 4.43
CA ILE A 379 -25.23 7.17 4.49
C ILE A 379 -25.04 7.76 5.89
N LEU A 380 -24.76 9.07 5.93
CA LEU A 380 -24.66 9.89 7.13
C LEU A 380 -25.95 10.67 7.36
#